data_AF-A0A847MKD8-F1
#
_entry.id   AF-A0A847MKD8-F1
#
_cell.length_a   1.000
_cell.length_b   1.000
_cell.length_c   1.000
_cell.angle_alpha   90.00
_cell.angle_beta   90.00
_cell.angle_gamma   90.00
#
_symmetry.space_group_name_H-M   'P 1'
#
loop_
_entity.id
_entity.type
_entity.pdbx_description
1 polymer ?
#
loop_
_entity_poly.entity_id
_entity_poly.type
_entity_poly.pdbx_seq_one_letter_code
_entity_poly.pdbx_strand_id
1 'polypeptide(L)'
;VYFYDGVMERLEPRLCPAGIRRFPVSGLLFANRVELPEYTSQLIQTKLSDEEYGRYLDLIEELDLEIDNKLLGHSNNIQKGMELQCELVHHGIYCGSSAAVQNHQVPEFTAGATAWELLFQMGSDDDNDVHWAEDGRLYFWIRSEDLIARRFERAWQILQSY
;
A
#
# COMPACT_ATOMS: atom_id res chain seq x y z
N VAL A 1 14.97 -6.29 13.23
CA VAL A 1 15.72 -5.37 12.36
C VAL A 1 14.91 -5.28 11.09
N TYR A 2 14.33 -4.11 10.81
CA TYR A 2 13.51 -3.90 9.60
C TYR A 2 14.34 -3.45 8.40
N PHE A 3 15.61 -3.09 8.62
CA PHE A 3 16.56 -2.72 7.58
C PHE A 3 17.97 -3.15 7.97
N TYR A 4 18.71 -3.73 7.01
CA TYR A 4 20.07 -4.22 7.20
C TYR A 4 20.95 -3.70 6.07
N ASP A 5 22.01 -2.96 6.42
CA ASP A 5 23.02 -2.42 5.49
C ASP A 5 24.38 -3.13 5.60
N GLY A 6 24.43 -4.26 6.28
CA GLY A 6 25.62 -5.11 6.31
C GLY A 6 25.73 -6.00 5.07
N VAL A 7 26.74 -6.86 5.07
CA VAL A 7 27.01 -7.81 3.99
C VAL A 7 25.99 -8.95 3.99
N MET A 8 25.44 -9.27 2.80
CA MET A 8 24.35 -10.24 2.65
C MET A 8 24.71 -11.64 3.14
N GLU A 9 26.00 -12.02 3.11
CA GLU A 9 26.51 -13.31 3.57
C GLU A 9 26.36 -13.51 5.07
N ARG A 10 26.12 -12.44 5.84
CA ARG A 10 25.84 -12.49 7.28
C ARG A 10 24.35 -12.65 7.59
N LEU A 11 23.49 -12.63 6.58
CA LEU A 11 22.07 -12.91 6.78
C LEU A 11 21.89 -14.41 7.02
N GLU A 12 21.18 -14.71 8.10
CA GLU A 12 20.79 -16.07 8.43
C GLU A 12 19.27 -16.20 8.31
N PRO A 13 18.77 -17.35 7.79
CA PRO A 13 17.34 -17.61 7.77
C PRO A 13 16.77 -17.57 9.20
N ARG A 14 15.74 -16.76 9.42
CA ARG A 14 14.96 -16.87 10.65
C ARG A 14 14.00 -18.04 10.57
N LEU A 15 13.90 -18.79 11.66
CA LEU A 15 12.86 -19.79 11.84
C LEU A 15 11.49 -19.09 11.80
N CYS A 16 10.54 -19.72 11.11
CA CYS A 16 9.14 -19.29 11.15
C CYS A 16 8.65 -19.38 12.61
N PRO A 17 7.98 -18.34 13.15
CA PRO A 17 7.39 -18.42 14.48
C PRO A 17 6.40 -19.58 14.59
N ALA A 18 6.33 -20.18 15.78
CA ALA A 18 5.42 -21.30 16.02
C ALA A 18 3.95 -20.89 15.78
N GLY A 19 3.19 -21.75 15.10
CA GLY A 19 1.79 -21.52 14.79
C GLY A 19 1.53 -20.57 13.61
N ILE A 20 2.58 -20.07 12.94
CA ILE A 20 2.43 -19.25 11.73
C ILE A 20 2.59 -20.14 10.50
N ARG A 21 1.61 -20.02 9.59
CA ARG A 21 1.65 -20.64 8.26
C ARG A 21 2.80 -20.04 7.45
N ARG A 22 3.60 -20.90 6.82
CA ARG A 22 4.68 -20.48 5.94
C ARG A 22 4.22 -20.55 4.48
N PHE A 23 4.38 -19.44 3.75
CA PHE A 23 4.19 -19.42 2.30
C PHE A 23 5.36 -20.08 1.57
N PRO A 24 5.14 -20.62 0.37
CA PRO A 24 6.21 -21.13 -0.47
C PRO A 24 7.27 -20.05 -0.74
N VAL A 25 8.49 -20.49 -1.00
CA VAL A 25 9.59 -19.58 -1.39
C VAL A 25 9.46 -19.32 -2.89
N SER A 26 9.39 -18.06 -3.27
CA SER A 26 9.28 -17.64 -4.66
C SER A 26 10.46 -16.76 -5.06
N GLY A 27 10.95 -16.94 -6.29
CA GLY A 27 11.97 -16.07 -6.87
C GLY A 27 11.35 -14.72 -7.25
N LEU A 28 12.08 -13.63 -6.99
CA LEU A 28 11.62 -12.29 -7.33
C LEU A 28 12.25 -11.83 -8.65
N LEU A 29 11.43 -11.25 -9.52
CA LEU A 29 11.87 -10.53 -10.72
C LEU A 29 11.39 -9.07 -10.59
N PHE A 30 12.30 -8.14 -10.84
CA PHE A 30 12.00 -6.72 -10.78
C PHE A 30 12.05 -6.11 -12.16
N ALA A 31 11.04 -5.32 -12.49
CA ALA A 31 10.99 -4.50 -13.69
C ALA A 31 10.35 -3.15 -13.34
N ASN A 32 10.80 -2.09 -14.01
CA ASN A 32 10.16 -0.79 -13.90
C ASN A 32 8.93 -0.75 -14.81
N ARG A 33 7.86 -0.09 -14.37
CA ARG A 33 6.66 0.16 -15.15
C ARG A 33 6.20 1.61 -14.98
N VAL A 34 5.44 2.09 -15.96
CA VAL A 34 4.66 3.33 -15.82
C VAL A 34 3.39 2.97 -15.08
N GLU A 35 2.96 3.84 -14.18
CA GLU A 35 1.73 3.69 -13.42
C GLU A 35 0.96 5.01 -13.41
N LEU A 36 -0.33 4.93 -13.14
CA LEU A 36 -1.17 6.10 -12.91
C LEU A 36 -1.64 6.11 -11.44
N PRO A 37 -1.73 7.30 -10.82
CA PRO A 37 -2.23 7.44 -9.45
C PRO A 37 -3.68 6.98 -9.31
N GLU A 38 -4.00 6.22 -8.27
CA GLU A 38 -5.38 5.89 -7.97
C GLU A 38 -6.23 7.15 -7.82
N TYR A 39 -7.46 7.15 -8.35
CA TYR A 39 -8.24 8.38 -8.53
C TYR A 39 -8.64 9.07 -7.21
N THR A 40 -8.78 8.30 -6.12
CA THR A 40 -9.01 8.84 -4.77
C THR A 40 -7.73 9.10 -3.97
N SER A 41 -6.56 8.92 -4.59
CA SER A 41 -5.27 9.32 -4.00
C SER A 41 -5.26 10.81 -3.70
N GLN A 42 -4.58 11.17 -2.61
CA GLN A 42 -4.36 12.57 -2.23
C GLN A 42 -3.47 13.32 -3.22
N LEU A 43 -2.79 12.62 -4.14
CA LEU A 43 -2.02 13.23 -5.23
C LEU A 43 -2.91 13.79 -6.33
N ILE A 44 -4.15 13.32 -6.45
CA ILE A 44 -5.10 13.78 -7.46
C ILE A 44 -5.75 15.09 -7.01
N GLN A 45 -5.38 16.18 -7.69
CA GLN A 45 -5.92 17.52 -7.40
C GLN A 45 -7.20 17.85 -8.18
N THR A 46 -7.59 16.98 -9.10
CA THR A 46 -8.74 17.20 -10.00
C THR A 46 -9.83 16.18 -9.70
N LYS A 47 -11.05 16.67 -9.49
CA LYS A 47 -12.21 15.78 -9.39
C LYS A 47 -12.63 15.39 -10.80
N LEU A 48 -12.66 14.08 -11.05
CA LEU A 48 -13.25 13.52 -12.25
C LEU A 48 -14.77 13.46 -12.07
N SER A 49 -15.51 13.79 -13.13
CA SER A 49 -16.91 13.38 -13.28
C SER A 49 -17.01 11.85 -13.41
N ASP A 50 -18.22 11.31 -13.24
CA ASP A 50 -18.44 9.85 -13.38
C ASP A 50 -18.03 9.33 -14.77
N GLU A 51 -18.25 10.12 -15.83
CA GLU A 51 -17.84 9.78 -17.20
C GLU A 51 -16.31 9.79 -17.37
N GLU A 52 -15.63 10.79 -16.81
CA GLU A 52 -14.17 10.85 -16.84
C GLU A 52 -13.52 9.76 -15.98
N TYR A 53 -14.17 9.39 -14.88
CA TYR A 53 -13.74 8.27 -14.05
C TYR A 53 -13.90 6.93 -14.78
N GLY A 54 -15.02 6.72 -15.49
CA GLY A 54 -15.18 5.55 -16.36
C GLY A 54 -14.05 5.45 -17.39
N ARG A 55 -13.78 6.55 -18.11
CA ARG A 55 -12.65 6.60 -19.05
C ARG A 55 -11.28 6.38 -18.42
N TYR A 56 -11.11 6.78 -17.16
CA TYR A 56 -9.88 6.55 -16.43
C TYR A 56 -9.67 5.06 -16.14
N LEU A 57 -10.74 4.35 -15.74
CA LEU A 57 -10.71 2.90 -15.56
C LEU A 57 -10.47 2.16 -16.88
N ASP A 58 -11.14 2.59 -17.96
CA ASP A 58 -10.91 2.03 -19.30
C ASP A 58 -9.43 2.14 -19.70
N LEU A 59 -8.79 3.28 -19.41
CA LEU A 59 -7.37 3.50 -19.69
C LEU A 59 -6.45 2.57 -18.88
N ILE A 60 -6.78 2.31 -17.62
CA ILE A 60 -6.03 1.37 -16.76
C ILE A 60 -6.08 -0.05 -17.36
N GLU A 61 -7.26 -0.48 -17.80
CA GLU A 61 -7.48 -1.79 -18.43
C GLU A 61 -6.78 -1.88 -19.79
N GLU A 62 -6.96 -0.89 -20.66
CA GLU A 62 -6.35 -0.85 -22.00
C GLU A 62 -4.82 -0.90 -21.96
N LEU A 63 -4.22 -0.32 -20.92
CA LEU A 63 -2.76 -0.26 -20.73
C LEU A 63 -2.20 -1.40 -19.87
N ASP A 64 -3.03 -2.31 -19.36
CA ASP A 64 -2.64 -3.42 -18.48
C ASP A 64 -1.78 -2.94 -17.28
N LEU A 65 -2.29 -1.91 -16.59
CA LEU A 65 -1.58 -1.24 -15.49
C LEU A 65 -1.89 -1.84 -14.11
N GLU A 66 -2.75 -2.86 -14.06
CA GLU A 66 -3.01 -3.58 -12.81
C GLU A 66 -1.88 -4.58 -12.53
N ILE A 67 -1.38 -4.54 -11.31
CA ILE A 67 -0.35 -5.47 -10.85
C ILE A 67 -0.58 -5.78 -9.37
N ASP A 68 -0.51 -7.05 -9.01
CA ASP A 68 -0.76 -7.45 -7.62
C ASP A 68 0.40 -7.09 -6.70
N ASN A 69 1.63 -7.30 -7.17
CA ASN A 69 2.83 -7.20 -6.37
C ASN A 69 3.75 -6.09 -6.89
N LYS A 70 4.06 -5.10 -6.05
CA LYS A 70 4.99 -4.02 -6.42
C LYS A 70 5.65 -3.34 -5.24
N LEU A 71 6.78 -2.71 -5.52
CA LEU A 71 7.51 -1.84 -4.61
C LEU A 71 7.39 -0.40 -5.11
N LEU A 72 7.04 0.51 -4.20
CA LEU A 72 6.85 1.93 -4.52
C LEU A 72 5.76 2.16 -5.59
N GLY A 73 5.64 3.39 -6.09
CA GLY A 73 4.65 3.76 -7.10
C GLY A 73 3.29 4.15 -6.51
N HIS A 74 2.22 3.89 -7.27
CA HIS A 74 0.85 4.24 -6.91
C HIS A 74 0.07 2.98 -6.55
N SER A 75 -0.64 2.91 -5.42
CA SER A 75 -1.39 1.69 -5.06
C SER A 75 -2.50 1.33 -6.05
N ASN A 76 -2.71 0.04 -6.31
CA ASN A 76 -3.89 -0.48 -7.00
C ASN A 76 -4.98 -0.83 -5.97
N ASN A 77 -5.64 0.19 -5.44
CA ASN A 77 -6.60 0.06 -4.34
C ASN A 77 -7.82 -0.77 -4.76
N ILE A 78 -8.34 -1.57 -3.82
CA ILE A 78 -9.64 -2.25 -3.98
C ILE A 78 -10.77 -1.32 -3.51
N GLN A 79 -10.49 -0.47 -2.52
CA GLN A 79 -11.47 0.44 -1.93
C GLN A 79 -11.14 1.91 -2.29
N LYS A 80 -10.53 2.66 -1.36
CA LYS A 80 -10.14 4.07 -1.54
C LYS A 80 -8.67 4.27 -1.24
N GLY A 81 -8.14 5.42 -1.63
CA GLY A 81 -6.85 5.97 -1.27
C GLY A 81 -6.62 5.88 0.23
N MET A 82 -5.40 5.52 0.60
CA MET A 82 -5.03 5.16 1.97
C MET A 82 -4.18 6.24 2.65
N GLU A 83 -3.72 7.26 1.94
CA GLU A 83 -2.79 8.27 2.44
C GLU A 83 -3.35 9.04 3.63
N LEU A 84 -4.63 9.46 3.53
CA LEU A 84 -5.31 10.12 4.65
C LEU A 84 -5.54 9.15 5.81
N GLN A 85 -5.85 7.88 5.54
CA GLN A 85 -5.98 6.87 6.59
C GLN A 85 -4.65 6.68 7.34
N CYS A 86 -3.54 6.61 6.63
CA CYS A 86 -2.20 6.52 7.23
C CYS A 86 -1.90 7.74 8.10
N GLU A 87 -2.22 8.95 7.65
CA GLU A 87 -1.99 10.17 8.43
C GLU A 87 -2.85 10.22 9.69
N LEU A 88 -4.14 9.87 9.59
CA LEU A 88 -5.04 9.82 10.75
C LEU A 88 -4.51 8.84 11.80
N VAL A 89 -4.11 7.64 11.39
CA VAL A 89 -3.57 6.62 12.31
C VAL A 89 -2.25 7.06 12.93
N HIS A 90 -1.38 7.72 12.16
CA HIS A 90 -0.13 8.28 12.69
C HIS A 90 -0.39 9.28 13.83
N HIS A 91 -1.50 10.01 13.77
CA HIS A 91 -1.99 10.88 14.82
C HIS A 91 -2.88 10.20 15.88
N GLY A 92 -2.91 8.86 15.90
CA GLY A 92 -3.63 8.08 16.91
C GLY A 92 -5.13 7.95 16.67
N ILE A 93 -5.62 8.31 15.48
CA ILE A 93 -7.04 8.22 15.13
C ILE A 93 -7.32 6.84 14.53
N TYR A 94 -8.25 6.10 15.15
CA TYR A 94 -8.64 4.78 14.69
C TYR A 94 -9.50 4.84 13.42
N CYS A 95 -9.06 4.18 12.34
CA CYS A 95 -9.74 4.16 11.05
C CYS A 95 -10.41 2.84 10.67
N GLY A 96 -10.54 1.88 11.59
CA GLY A 96 -11.23 0.61 11.31
C GLY A 96 -12.77 0.71 11.36
N SER A 97 -13.33 1.91 11.32
CA SER A 97 -14.77 2.16 11.22
C SER A 97 -15.03 3.47 10.45
N SER A 98 -16.27 3.66 9.99
CA SER A 98 -16.68 4.88 9.29
C SER A 98 -16.67 6.15 10.17
N ALA A 99 -16.43 6.02 11.47
CA ALA A 99 -16.38 7.14 12.41
C ALA A 99 -15.17 8.06 12.17
N ALA A 100 -14.06 7.54 11.62
CA ALA A 100 -12.85 8.33 11.38
C ALA A 100 -13.09 9.50 10.40
N VAL A 101 -13.95 9.28 9.40
CA VAL A 101 -14.28 10.28 8.37
C VAL A 101 -15.20 11.39 8.92
N GLN A 102 -15.81 11.18 10.08
CA GLN A 102 -16.64 12.18 10.77
C GLN A 102 -15.85 13.00 11.79
N ASN A 103 -14.55 12.73 11.95
CA ASN A 103 -13.71 13.50 12.85
C ASN A 103 -13.53 14.93 12.29
N HIS A 104 -13.90 15.94 13.08
CA HIS A 104 -13.81 17.35 12.69
C HIS A 104 -12.38 17.82 12.40
N GLN A 105 -11.36 17.06 12.80
CA GLN A 105 -9.93 17.37 12.57
C GLN A 105 -9.41 16.89 11.21
N VAL A 106 -10.22 16.16 10.41
CA VAL A 106 -9.79 15.67 9.07
C VAL A 106 -9.15 16.75 8.18
N PRO A 107 -9.64 18.01 8.15
CA PRO A 107 -9.01 19.07 7.35
C PRO A 107 -7.60 19.47 7.80
N GLU A 108 -7.21 19.18 9.05
CA GLU A 108 -5.88 19.49 9.58
C GLU A 108 -4.82 18.49 9.09
N PHE A 109 -5.24 17.27 8.75
CA PHE A 109 -4.36 16.15 8.39
C PHE A 109 -4.18 15.96 6.88
N THR A 110 -5.01 16.58 6.05
CA THR A 110 -4.91 16.45 4.59
C THR A 110 -3.55 16.88 4.03
N ALA A 111 -2.90 17.88 4.63
CA ALA A 111 -1.56 18.29 4.21
C ALA A 111 -0.52 17.18 4.44
N GLY A 112 -0.57 16.52 5.60
CA GLY A 112 0.36 15.46 5.97
C GLY A 112 0.15 14.15 5.21
N ALA A 113 -1.07 13.90 4.72
CA ALA A 113 -1.38 12.74 3.89
C ALA A 113 -0.48 12.65 2.64
N THR A 114 -0.11 13.78 2.04
CA THR A 114 0.78 13.81 0.85
C THR A 114 2.22 13.38 1.13
N ALA A 115 2.62 13.22 2.40
CA ALA A 115 3.94 12.71 2.78
C ALA A 115 4.01 11.17 2.79
N TRP A 116 2.88 10.48 2.61
CA TRP A 116 2.83 9.02 2.58
C TRP A 116 3.03 8.49 1.17
N GLU A 117 3.88 7.48 1.08
CA GLU A 117 4.20 6.77 -0.16
C GLU A 117 3.95 5.27 0.04
N LEU A 118 3.51 4.59 -1.02
CA LEU A 118 3.45 3.14 -1.02
C LEU A 118 4.88 2.61 -0.87
N LEU A 119 5.11 1.69 0.05
CA LEU A 119 6.37 0.97 0.20
C LEU A 119 6.31 -0.37 -0.54
N PHE A 120 5.24 -1.12 -0.30
CA PHE A 120 5.04 -2.45 -0.86
C PHE A 120 3.55 -2.78 -0.96
N GLN A 121 3.15 -3.43 -2.03
CA GLN A 121 1.82 -4.01 -2.21
C GLN A 121 1.95 -5.50 -2.54
N MET A 122 1.04 -6.32 -2.02
CA MET A 122 0.93 -7.73 -2.34
C MET A 122 -0.54 -8.15 -2.46
N GLY A 123 -0.91 -8.75 -3.58
CA GLY A 123 -2.22 -9.37 -3.77
C GLY A 123 -2.34 -10.77 -3.22
N SER A 124 -3.56 -11.28 -3.26
CA SER A 124 -3.79 -12.71 -3.13
C SER A 124 -3.20 -13.40 -4.37
N ASP A 125 -2.72 -14.62 -4.19
CA ASP A 125 -2.00 -15.39 -5.20
C ASP A 125 -2.31 -16.87 -4.96
N ASP A 126 -3.23 -17.40 -5.77
CA ASP A 126 -3.70 -18.77 -5.67
C ASP A 126 -2.59 -19.79 -5.97
N ASP A 127 -1.67 -19.48 -6.88
CA ASP A 127 -0.56 -20.37 -7.24
C ASP A 127 0.42 -20.55 -6.07
N ASN A 128 0.54 -19.52 -5.22
CA ASN A 128 1.36 -19.55 -4.01
C ASN A 128 0.55 -19.78 -2.72
N ASP A 129 -0.75 -20.07 -2.82
CA ASP A 129 -1.68 -20.29 -1.69
C ASP A 129 -1.61 -19.11 -0.69
N VAL A 130 -1.57 -17.89 -1.22
CA VAL A 130 -1.64 -16.63 -0.47
C VAL A 130 -3.06 -16.09 -0.62
N HIS A 131 -3.84 -16.09 0.45
CA HIS A 131 -5.22 -15.62 0.42
C HIS A 131 -5.44 -14.54 1.48
N TRP A 132 -5.71 -13.32 1.05
CA TRP A 132 -6.00 -12.20 1.93
C TRP A 132 -7.51 -11.94 2.01
N ALA A 133 -8.18 -12.49 3.02
CA ALA A 133 -9.64 -12.33 3.17
C ALA A 133 -10.41 -12.66 1.87
N GLU A 134 -11.28 -11.78 1.41
CA GLU A 134 -12.05 -11.93 0.15
C GLU A 134 -11.24 -11.38 -1.02
N ASP A 135 -10.24 -12.15 -1.47
CA ASP A 135 -9.36 -11.82 -2.61
C ASP A 135 -8.70 -10.43 -2.50
N GLY A 136 -8.25 -10.11 -1.29
CA GLY A 136 -7.73 -8.82 -0.92
C GLY A 136 -6.27 -8.59 -1.29
N ARG A 137 -5.80 -7.41 -0.89
CA ARG A 137 -4.42 -6.93 -1.04
C ARG A 137 -3.90 -6.34 0.25
N LEU A 138 -2.66 -6.68 0.60
CA LEU A 138 -1.89 -6.01 1.63
C LEU A 138 -1.10 -4.84 1.05
N TYR A 139 -1.06 -3.76 1.80
CA TYR A 139 -0.31 -2.55 1.47
C TYR A 139 0.52 -2.15 2.68
N PHE A 140 1.75 -1.74 2.42
CA PHE A 140 2.64 -1.13 3.38
C PHE A 140 2.92 0.30 2.90
N TRP A 141 2.69 1.26 3.77
CA TRP A 141 2.88 2.68 3.53
C TRP A 141 3.96 3.22 4.44
N ILE A 142 4.72 4.21 3.97
CA ILE A 142 5.78 4.85 4.75
C ILE A 142 5.81 6.34 4.43
N ARG A 143 6.19 7.18 5.40
CA ARG A 143 6.45 8.59 5.12
C ARG A 143 7.76 8.75 4.35
N SER A 144 7.83 9.65 3.38
CA SER A 144 9.04 9.87 2.57
C SER A 144 10.29 10.12 3.43
N GLU A 145 10.14 10.87 4.54
CA GLU A 145 11.23 11.15 5.48
C GLU A 145 11.74 9.91 6.22
N ASP A 146 10.85 8.98 6.53
CA ASP A 146 11.18 7.72 7.21
C ASP A 146 11.83 6.74 6.22
N LEU A 147 11.39 6.73 4.96
CA LEU A 147 12.02 5.96 3.90
C LEU A 147 13.46 6.42 3.66
N ILE A 148 13.69 7.73 3.52
CA ILE A 148 15.05 8.33 3.37
C ILE A 148 15.92 7.99 4.58
N ALA A 149 15.36 8.08 5.79
CA ALA A 149 16.07 7.78 7.03
C ALA A 149 16.17 6.28 7.35
N ARG A 150 15.65 5.40 6.49
CA ARG A 150 15.66 3.93 6.64
C ARG A 150 14.96 3.45 7.93
N ARG A 151 13.91 4.16 8.36
CA ARG A 151 13.10 3.86 9.55
C ARG A 151 11.91 2.97 9.20
N PHE A 152 12.19 1.80 8.65
CA PHE A 152 11.16 0.86 8.15
C PHE A 152 10.26 0.31 9.27
N GLU A 153 10.66 0.40 10.53
CA GLU A 153 9.81 0.11 11.69
C GLU A 153 8.61 1.07 11.83
N ARG A 154 8.62 2.18 11.10
CA ARG A 154 7.52 3.16 11.06
C ARG A 154 6.55 2.96 9.90
N ALA A 155 6.75 1.94 9.07
CA ALA A 155 5.81 1.60 8.02
C ALA A 155 4.45 1.17 8.62
N TRP A 156 3.37 1.52 7.93
CA TRP A 156 2.00 1.20 8.31
C TRP A 156 1.38 0.17 7.36
N GLN A 157 0.75 -0.86 7.90
CA GLN A 157 0.10 -1.91 7.12
C GLN A 157 -1.41 -1.66 6.99
N ILE A 158 -1.97 -1.85 5.80
CA ILE A 158 -3.41 -1.84 5.55
C ILE A 158 -3.77 -3.08 4.71
N LEU A 159 -4.91 -3.69 5.02
CA LEU A 159 -5.57 -4.72 4.20
C LEU A 159 -6.81 -4.09 3.58
N GLN A 160 -6.98 -4.24 2.27
CA GLN A 160 -8.27 -4.02 1.60
C GLN A 160 -8.73 -5.33 0.96
N SER A 161 -10.04 -5.57 0.96
CA SER A 161 -10.69 -6.67 0.25
C SER A 161 -11.98 -6.14 -0.39
N TYR A 162 -12.56 -6.95 -1.28
CA TYR A 162 -13.85 -6.68 -1.91
C TYR A 162 -15.01 -6.66 -0.90
#